data_AF-A0A960FPZ2-F1
#
_entry.id   AF-A0A960FPZ2-F1
#
_cell.length_a   1.000
_cell.length_b   1.000
_cell.length_c   1.000
_cell.angle_alpha   90.00
_cell.angle_beta   90.00
_cell.angle_gamma   90.00
#
_symmetry.space_group_name_H-M   'P 1'
#
loop_
_entity.id
_entity.type
_entity.pdbx_description
1 polymer ?
#
loop_
_entity_poly.entity_id
_entity_poly.type
_entity_poly.pdbx_seq_one_letter_code
_entity_poly.pdbx_strand_id
1 'polypeptide(L)'
;YAAGYVGKNILGSDFSVDVVLHWGAGAYIVGEETALIESLEGNRGMPRLKPPYFPAAQGLYLKPTIVNNVETLSNLPWILTNGADAFSALGAESSRGTRLFAVSGHVAEPGVFEVEFGTTTYRDLIYEHAGGIRDGNELKCFIPGGASAPWFFEEHLDLPLETGAVGKAGSMMGSGAIVVMDHTTDAVKACWKVVKFFAHESCGKCTPCREGTDWLEKILERILHGHGRPEDLDLLLDVCDNISPGLAWPPRQTTICPLGPSAVSPVNSAIVRFRDEFEAYIARAEPPAVATVGGPVPVDIRVGASS
;
A
#
# COMPACT_ATOMS: atom_id res chain seq x y z
N TYR A 1 -1.92 -32.40 15.22
CA TYR A 1 -2.23 -32.99 16.54
C TYR A 1 -2.57 -34.46 16.46
N ALA A 2 -3.74 -34.89 15.97
CA ALA A 2 -4.17 -36.30 16.03
C ALA A 2 -3.18 -37.29 15.38
N ALA A 3 -2.56 -36.90 14.26
CA ALA A 3 -1.55 -37.71 13.55
C ALA A 3 -0.13 -37.61 14.14
N GLY A 4 0.09 -36.87 15.24
CA GLY A 4 1.41 -36.72 15.87
C GLY A 4 2.42 -35.82 15.16
N TYR A 5 2.04 -35.14 14.06
CA TYR A 5 2.92 -34.22 13.32
C TYR A 5 3.16 -32.85 13.98
N VAL A 6 2.33 -32.48 14.96
CA VAL A 6 2.41 -31.24 15.74
C VAL A 6 1.94 -31.57 17.16
N GLY A 7 2.58 -31.00 18.18
CA GLY A 7 2.34 -31.25 19.58
C GLY A 7 3.62 -31.53 20.36
N LYS A 8 3.50 -32.23 21.49
CA LYS A 8 4.65 -32.69 22.28
C LYS A 8 5.32 -33.87 21.61
N ASN A 9 6.66 -33.90 21.65
CA ASN A 9 7.49 -35.02 21.21
C ASN A 9 7.11 -35.51 19.80
N ILE A 10 7.20 -34.60 18.81
CA ILE A 10 6.73 -34.83 17.44
C ILE A 10 7.34 -36.12 16.91
N LEU A 11 6.48 -37.07 16.51
CA LEU A 11 6.87 -38.39 16.02
C LEU A 11 7.88 -39.15 16.92
N GLY A 12 7.83 -38.93 18.24
CA GLY A 12 8.72 -39.56 19.21
C GLY A 12 10.08 -38.86 19.39
N SER A 13 10.30 -37.70 18.78
CA SER A 13 11.49 -36.87 19.00
C SER A 13 11.47 -36.14 20.35
N ASP A 14 12.58 -35.50 20.71
CA ASP A 14 12.68 -34.57 21.85
C ASP A 14 12.18 -33.15 21.52
N PHE A 15 11.84 -32.89 20.25
CA PHE A 15 11.32 -31.62 19.78
C PHE A 15 9.79 -31.52 19.91
N SER A 16 9.31 -30.33 20.25
CA SER A 16 7.88 -30.05 20.43
C SER A 16 7.52 -28.70 19.82
N VAL A 17 6.40 -28.65 19.10
CA VAL A 17 5.85 -27.40 18.55
C VAL A 17 4.35 -27.42 18.73
N ASP A 18 3.82 -26.29 19.20
CA ASP A 18 2.40 -26.02 19.29
C ASP A 18 2.02 -24.96 18.25
N VAL A 19 0.87 -25.12 17.61
CA VAL A 19 0.33 -24.20 16.62
C VAL A 19 -1.01 -23.69 17.12
N VAL A 20 -1.06 -22.40 17.41
CA VAL A 20 -2.27 -21.71 17.84
C VAL A 20 -2.76 -20.85 16.69
N LEU A 21 -4.03 -21.03 16.33
CA LEU A 21 -4.69 -20.15 15.36
C LEU A 21 -5.25 -18.94 16.10
N HIS A 22 -5.01 -17.76 15.54
CA HIS A 22 -5.53 -16.49 16.03
C HIS A 22 -6.03 -15.67 14.85
N TRP A 23 -7.24 -15.12 14.96
CA TRP A 23 -7.89 -14.37 13.89
C TRP A 23 -7.88 -12.89 14.23
N GLY A 24 -7.48 -12.05 13.27
CA GLY A 24 -7.68 -10.61 13.36
C GLY A 24 -9.13 -10.21 13.15
N ALA A 25 -9.40 -8.90 13.20
CA ALA A 25 -10.74 -8.33 13.07
C ALA A 25 -10.91 -7.39 11.86
N GLY A 26 -10.10 -7.57 10.81
CA GLY A 26 -10.19 -6.78 9.57
C GLY A 26 -9.56 -5.39 9.69
N ALA A 27 -8.25 -5.33 9.94
CA ALA A 27 -7.46 -4.10 9.87
C ALA A 27 -6.17 -4.36 9.09
N TYR A 28 -5.91 -3.58 8.04
CA TYR A 28 -4.72 -3.73 7.20
C TYR A 28 -3.44 -3.48 7.99
N ILE A 29 -3.44 -2.48 8.88
CA ILE A 29 -2.25 -2.12 9.66
C ILE A 29 -1.73 -3.26 10.56
N VAL A 30 -2.58 -4.20 10.97
CA VAL A 30 -2.14 -5.35 11.78
C VAL A 30 -1.43 -6.43 10.97
N GLY A 31 -1.29 -6.24 9.65
CA GLY A 31 -0.36 -7.02 8.84
C GLY A 31 1.10 -6.56 8.97
N GLU A 32 1.37 -5.36 9.51
CA GLU A 32 2.72 -4.91 9.80
C GLU A 32 3.30 -5.71 10.98
N GLU A 33 4.56 -6.15 10.86
CA GLU A 33 5.23 -7.07 11.79
C GLU A 33 5.02 -6.72 13.27
N THR A 34 5.25 -5.46 13.66
CA THR A 34 5.17 -5.05 15.06
C THR A 34 3.74 -4.75 15.52
N ALA A 35 2.88 -4.29 14.61
CA ALA A 35 1.46 -4.12 14.88
C ALA A 35 0.73 -5.46 15.04
N LEU A 36 1.14 -6.48 14.28
CA LEU A 36 0.64 -7.86 14.41
C LEU A 36 0.91 -8.39 15.80
N ILE A 37 2.14 -8.20 16.29
CA ILE A 37 2.53 -8.60 17.65
C ILE A 37 1.68 -7.87 18.69
N GLU A 38 1.55 -6.55 18.59
CA GLU A 38 0.70 -5.77 19.52
C GLU A 38 -0.76 -6.25 19.53
N SER A 39 -1.32 -6.48 18.35
CA SER A 39 -2.69 -6.98 18.22
C SER A 39 -2.85 -8.38 18.84
N LEU A 40 -1.86 -9.26 18.63
CA LEU A 40 -1.86 -10.62 19.17
C LEU A 40 -1.71 -10.64 20.70
N GLU A 41 -1.03 -9.65 21.28
CA GLU A 41 -0.95 -9.45 22.73
C GLU A 41 -2.25 -8.96 23.36
N GLY A 42 -3.26 -8.61 22.54
CA GLY A 42 -4.53 -8.04 22.98
C GLY A 42 -4.53 -6.51 23.11
N ASN A 43 -3.47 -5.85 22.67
CA ASN A 43 -3.41 -4.39 22.60
C ASN A 43 -4.06 -3.90 21.29
N ARG A 44 -4.19 -2.57 21.15
CA ARG A 44 -4.51 -1.97 19.85
C ARG A 44 -3.35 -2.27 18.89
N GLY A 45 -3.68 -2.67 17.66
CA GLY A 45 -2.72 -2.97 16.59
C GLY A 45 -1.97 -1.76 16.05
N MET A 46 -1.22 -1.09 16.92
CA MET A 46 -0.43 0.09 16.62
C MET A 46 1.06 -0.29 16.64
N PRO A 47 1.82 -0.08 15.56
CA PRO A 47 3.22 -0.49 15.46
C PRO A 47 4.10 -0.03 16.63
N ARG A 48 5.09 -0.84 17.01
CA ARG A 48 6.15 -0.47 17.97
C ARG A 48 7.23 0.33 17.24
N LEU A 49 7.75 1.37 17.90
CA LEU A 49 8.86 2.13 17.33
C LEU A 49 10.16 1.32 17.46
N LYS A 50 10.85 1.13 16.33
CA LYS A 50 12.21 0.56 16.28
C LYS A 50 13.22 1.71 16.38
N PRO A 51 14.30 1.65 17.21
CA PRO A 51 14.56 0.84 18.43
C PRO A 51 13.73 1.28 19.67
N PRO A 52 13.67 0.47 20.77
CA PRO A 52 14.41 -0.77 21.06
C PRO A 52 13.70 -2.07 20.63
N TYR A 53 12.47 -1.98 20.09
CA TYR A 53 11.63 -3.15 19.82
C TYR A 53 11.94 -3.81 18.47
N PHE A 54 13.05 -4.54 18.41
CA PHE A 54 13.30 -5.48 17.33
C PHE A 54 12.66 -6.83 17.68
N PRO A 55 11.66 -7.32 16.93
CA PRO A 55 10.91 -8.54 17.29
C PRO A 55 11.79 -9.76 17.54
N ALA A 56 12.87 -9.90 16.77
CA ALA A 56 13.86 -10.97 16.94
C ALA A 56 14.53 -10.99 18.33
N ALA A 57 14.55 -9.86 19.05
CA ALA A 57 15.03 -9.77 20.43
C ALA A 57 13.88 -9.61 21.44
N GLN A 58 12.92 -8.73 21.15
CA GLN A 58 11.81 -8.35 22.03
C GLN A 58 10.50 -8.22 21.23
N GLY A 59 9.90 -9.36 20.90
CA GLY A 59 8.65 -9.49 20.17
C GLY A 59 7.45 -9.80 21.06
N LEU A 60 6.72 -10.87 20.72
CA LEU A 60 5.52 -11.33 21.40
C LEU A 60 5.80 -11.68 22.86
N TYR A 61 5.09 -11.04 23.80
CA TYR A 61 5.27 -11.17 25.25
C TYR A 61 6.74 -10.97 25.69
N LEU A 62 7.43 -10.04 25.00
CA LEU A 62 8.85 -9.73 25.17
C LEU A 62 9.78 -10.93 24.94
N LYS A 63 9.33 -11.93 24.18
CA LYS A 63 10.17 -13.06 23.75
C LYS A 63 10.68 -12.85 22.32
N PRO A 64 11.86 -13.39 21.99
CA PRO A 64 12.35 -13.46 20.61
C PRO A 64 11.28 -14.05 19.69
N THR A 65 10.86 -13.28 18.70
CA THR A 65 9.77 -13.63 17.78
C THR A 65 10.16 -13.26 16.36
N ILE A 66 9.93 -14.17 15.42
CA ILE A 66 10.11 -13.92 13.99
C ILE A 66 8.74 -14.01 13.32
N VAL A 67 8.37 -12.97 12.58
CA VAL A 67 7.15 -12.95 11.77
C VAL A 67 7.54 -13.27 10.33
N ASN A 68 6.94 -14.31 9.75
CA ASN A 68 7.12 -14.66 8.35
C ASN A 68 5.78 -14.62 7.63
N ASN A 69 5.79 -14.24 6.36
CA ASN A 69 4.63 -14.39 5.50
C ASN A 69 4.36 -15.89 5.24
N VAL A 70 3.10 -16.23 5.00
CA VAL A 70 2.68 -17.60 4.66
C VAL A 70 3.41 -18.13 3.42
N GLU A 71 3.56 -17.30 2.38
CA GLU A 71 4.28 -17.68 1.14
C GLU A 71 5.72 -18.14 1.44
N THR A 72 6.42 -17.42 2.32
CA THR A 72 7.78 -17.78 2.72
C THR A 72 7.83 -19.16 3.37
N LEU A 73 6.88 -19.44 4.27
CA LEU A 73 6.81 -20.72 4.98
C LEU A 73 6.30 -21.85 4.09
N SER A 74 5.42 -21.58 3.12
CA SER A 74 4.88 -22.59 2.21
C SER A 74 5.91 -23.14 1.23
N ASN A 75 6.99 -22.41 0.97
CA ASN A 75 8.10 -22.90 0.16
C ASN A 75 8.98 -23.92 0.89
N LEU A 76 8.98 -23.92 2.24
CA LEU A 76 9.89 -24.76 3.03
C LEU A 76 9.71 -26.28 2.82
N PRO A 77 8.48 -26.85 2.81
CA PRO A 77 8.32 -28.28 2.57
C PRO A 77 8.89 -28.73 1.23
N TRP A 78 8.70 -27.94 0.17
CA TRP A 78 9.26 -28.25 -1.15
C TRP A 78 10.78 -28.18 -1.16
N ILE A 79 11.35 -27.12 -0.57
CA ILE A 79 12.82 -26.92 -0.45
C ILE A 79 13.45 -28.07 0.35
N LEU A 80 12.85 -28.47 1.47
CA LEU A 80 13.38 -29.56 2.31
C LEU A 80 13.30 -30.93 1.62
N THR A 81 12.31 -31.13 0.74
CA THR A 81 12.11 -32.39 0.02
C THR A 81 13.02 -32.49 -1.22
N ASN A 82 13.19 -31.39 -1.96
CA ASN A 82 13.89 -31.39 -3.25
C ASN A 82 15.31 -30.81 -3.19
N GLY A 83 15.69 -30.19 -2.06
CA GLY A 83 16.98 -29.54 -1.85
C GLY A 83 16.99 -28.06 -2.21
N ALA A 84 17.82 -27.29 -1.50
CA ALA A 84 17.98 -25.86 -1.73
C ALA A 84 18.59 -25.54 -3.11
N ASP A 85 19.45 -26.41 -3.64
CA ASP A 85 20.05 -26.25 -4.98
C ASP A 85 18.99 -26.32 -6.08
N ALA A 86 17.98 -27.18 -5.93
CA ALA A 86 16.87 -27.28 -6.89
C ALA A 86 16.00 -26.02 -6.87
N PHE A 87 15.73 -25.45 -5.68
CA PHE A 87 14.96 -24.20 -5.57
C PHE A 87 15.76 -23.01 -6.11
N SER A 88 17.06 -22.95 -5.81
CA SER A 88 17.94 -21.87 -6.26
C SER A 88 18.41 -21.99 -7.71
N ALA A 89 18.14 -23.12 -8.37
CA ALA A 89 18.29 -23.23 -9.82
C ALA A 89 17.19 -22.47 -10.57
N LEU A 90 16.06 -22.18 -9.92
CA LEU A 90 14.97 -21.36 -10.47
C LEU A 90 15.22 -19.87 -10.19
N GLY A 91 14.72 -19.02 -11.08
CA GLY A 91 14.77 -17.57 -10.93
C GLY A 91 16.17 -16.95 -11.09
N ALA A 92 16.22 -15.62 -10.97
CA ALA A 92 17.43 -14.83 -11.17
C ALA A 92 18.41 -14.93 -10.00
N GLU A 93 19.67 -14.54 -10.22
CA GLU A 93 20.74 -14.68 -9.21
C GLU A 93 20.40 -14.05 -7.86
N SER A 94 19.83 -12.84 -7.88
CA SER A 94 19.44 -12.07 -6.70
C SER A 94 18.02 -12.35 -6.20
N SER A 95 17.25 -13.18 -6.91
CA SER A 95 15.83 -13.45 -6.67
C SER A 95 15.51 -14.91 -7.02
N ARG A 96 15.95 -15.82 -6.14
CA ARG A 96 15.90 -17.28 -6.35
C ARG A 96 14.51 -17.86 -6.09
N GLY A 97 14.20 -18.94 -6.79
CA GLY A 97 12.96 -19.71 -6.60
C GLY A 97 11.79 -19.21 -7.42
N THR A 98 10.60 -19.62 -6.99
CA THR A 98 9.32 -19.15 -7.52
C THR A 98 8.67 -18.17 -6.56
N ARG A 99 7.72 -17.39 -7.09
CA ARG A 99 6.91 -16.46 -6.31
C ARG A 99 5.49 -16.40 -6.86
N LEU A 100 4.53 -16.20 -5.98
CA LEU A 100 3.13 -15.99 -6.32
C LEU A 100 2.86 -14.50 -6.58
N PHE A 101 2.34 -14.20 -7.77
CA PHE A 101 1.87 -12.86 -8.13
C PHE A 101 0.38 -12.88 -8.39
N ALA A 102 -0.34 -11.95 -7.75
CA ALA A 102 -1.76 -11.73 -7.98
C ALA A 102 -1.93 -10.59 -8.97
N VAL A 103 -2.45 -10.88 -10.16
CA VAL A 103 -2.77 -9.88 -11.19
C VAL A 103 -4.26 -9.58 -11.15
N SER A 104 -4.58 -8.30 -11.03
CA SER A 104 -5.95 -7.80 -10.93
C SER A 104 -6.14 -6.51 -11.73
N GLY A 105 -7.37 -6.01 -11.80
CA GLY A 105 -7.70 -4.78 -12.52
C GLY A 105 -8.11 -5.05 -13.96
N HIS A 106 -7.60 -4.25 -14.89
CA HIS A 106 -8.05 -4.20 -16.28
C HIS A 106 -7.31 -5.19 -17.19
N VAL A 107 -7.27 -6.47 -16.80
CA VAL A 107 -6.75 -7.60 -17.60
C VAL A 107 -7.87 -8.56 -17.99
N ALA A 108 -7.66 -9.36 -19.04
CA ALA A 108 -8.65 -10.32 -19.52
C ALA A 108 -8.86 -11.50 -18.54
N GLU A 109 -7.77 -12.00 -17.96
CA GLU A 109 -7.76 -13.19 -17.10
C GLU A 109 -7.06 -12.87 -15.75
N PRO A 110 -7.73 -12.15 -14.83
CA PRO A 110 -7.16 -11.88 -13.51
C PRO A 110 -7.02 -13.17 -12.69
N GLY A 111 -5.96 -13.26 -11.89
CA GLY A 111 -5.66 -14.49 -11.17
C GLY A 111 -4.40 -14.41 -10.31
N VAL A 112 -4.05 -15.54 -9.71
CA VAL A 112 -2.78 -15.73 -9.00
C VAL A 112 -1.93 -16.70 -9.81
N PHE A 113 -0.71 -16.29 -10.12
CA PHE A 113 0.23 -17.03 -10.95
C PHE A 113 1.51 -17.28 -10.16
N GLU A 114 1.93 -18.53 -10.10
CA GLU A 114 3.26 -18.90 -9.62
C GLU A 114 4.23 -18.85 -10.79
N VAL A 115 5.24 -17.99 -10.71
CA VAL A 115 6.23 -17.80 -11.78
C VAL A 115 7.64 -17.84 -11.20
N GLU A 116 8.63 -18.09 -12.07
CA GLU A 116 10.02 -17.97 -11.67
C GLU A 116 10.38 -16.53 -11.34
N PHE A 117 11.00 -16.33 -10.18
CA PHE A 117 11.25 -15.00 -9.65
C PHE A 117 12.44 -14.34 -10.35
N GLY A 118 12.29 -13.10 -10.80
CA GLY A 118 13.35 -12.32 -11.45
C GLY A 118 13.74 -12.70 -12.88
N THR A 119 13.22 -13.79 -13.45
CA THR A 119 13.36 -14.13 -14.88
C THR A 119 12.12 -13.71 -15.67
N THR A 120 10.94 -13.91 -15.09
CA THR A 120 9.65 -13.46 -15.65
C THR A 120 9.55 -11.93 -15.58
N THR A 121 9.05 -11.28 -16.63
CA THR A 121 8.82 -9.83 -16.69
C THR A 121 7.36 -9.45 -16.38
N TYR A 122 7.10 -8.15 -16.18
CA TYR A 122 5.71 -7.66 -16.10
C TYR A 122 4.94 -7.89 -17.40
N ARG A 123 5.60 -7.85 -18.56
CA ARG A 123 4.99 -8.12 -19.85
C ARG A 123 4.48 -9.56 -19.91
N ASP A 124 5.32 -10.52 -19.55
CA ASP A 124 4.96 -11.94 -19.55
C ASP A 124 3.75 -12.16 -18.62
N LEU A 125 3.80 -11.58 -17.43
CA LEU A 125 2.74 -11.71 -16.45
C LEU A 125 1.41 -11.05 -16.88
N ILE A 126 1.44 -9.86 -17.48
CA ILE A 126 0.23 -9.13 -17.87
C ILE A 126 -0.34 -9.64 -19.20
N TYR A 127 0.51 -9.90 -20.19
CA TYR A 127 0.08 -10.21 -21.56
C TYR A 127 0.03 -11.71 -21.86
N GLU A 128 0.95 -12.51 -21.31
CA GLU A 128 0.96 -13.96 -21.57
C GLU A 128 0.14 -14.72 -20.53
N HIS A 129 0.35 -14.44 -19.23
CA HIS A 129 -0.34 -15.16 -18.16
C HIS A 129 -1.74 -14.62 -17.85
N ALA A 130 -1.92 -13.30 -17.82
CA ALA A 130 -3.22 -12.67 -17.51
C ALA A 130 -4.06 -12.31 -18.77
N GLY A 131 -3.68 -12.82 -19.94
CA GLY A 131 -4.46 -12.68 -21.19
C GLY A 131 -4.48 -11.28 -21.81
N GLY A 132 -3.59 -10.38 -21.38
CA GLY A 132 -3.51 -9.00 -21.90
C GLY A 132 -4.54 -8.06 -21.29
N ILE A 133 -4.56 -6.83 -21.80
CA ILE A 133 -5.48 -5.78 -21.35
C ILE A 133 -6.90 -6.12 -21.83
N ARG A 134 -7.88 -5.99 -20.93
CA ARG A 134 -9.28 -6.29 -21.24
C ARG A 134 -9.81 -5.44 -22.40
N ASP A 135 -10.84 -5.94 -23.07
CA ASP A 135 -11.61 -5.22 -24.10
C ASP A 135 -10.79 -4.68 -25.29
N GLY A 136 -9.54 -5.15 -25.47
CA GLY A 136 -8.63 -4.63 -26.48
C GLY A 136 -8.13 -3.21 -26.19
N ASN A 137 -8.25 -2.77 -24.93
CA ASN A 137 -7.80 -1.45 -24.51
C ASN A 137 -6.27 -1.35 -24.42
N GLU A 138 -5.76 -0.13 -24.45
CA GLU A 138 -4.34 0.13 -24.18
C GLU A 138 -4.05 0.29 -22.68
N LEU A 139 -2.86 -0.13 -22.26
CA LEU A 139 -2.34 0.04 -20.91
C LEU A 139 -2.13 1.53 -20.61
N LYS A 140 -2.63 2.00 -19.46
CA LYS A 140 -2.35 3.34 -18.94
C LYS A 140 -1.22 3.33 -17.93
N CYS A 141 -1.34 2.47 -16.92
CA CYS A 141 -0.38 2.29 -15.85
C CYS A 141 -0.67 1.00 -15.07
N PHE A 142 0.22 0.62 -14.17
CA PHE A 142 0.00 -0.48 -13.25
C PHE A 142 0.72 -0.25 -11.93
N ILE A 143 0.20 -0.86 -10.85
CA ILE A 143 0.85 -0.88 -9.55
C ILE A 143 1.66 -2.18 -9.46
N PRO A 144 3.00 -2.14 -9.37
CA PRO A 144 3.86 -3.31 -9.60
C PRO A 144 3.93 -4.32 -8.45
N GLY A 145 3.68 -3.93 -7.20
CA GLY A 145 3.87 -4.82 -6.05
C GLY A 145 2.70 -4.93 -5.09
N GLY A 146 1.80 -3.96 -5.10
CA GLY A 146 0.73 -3.78 -4.13
C GLY A 146 0.45 -2.29 -3.96
N ALA A 147 -0.69 -1.93 -3.37
CA ALA A 147 -1.17 -0.55 -3.29
C ALA A 147 -0.14 0.48 -2.73
N SER A 148 0.86 0.01 -1.97
CA SER A 148 1.94 0.82 -1.42
C SER A 148 3.04 1.22 -2.41
N ALA A 149 3.07 0.61 -3.60
CA ALA A 149 4.14 0.79 -4.56
C ALA A 149 3.92 2.03 -5.45
N PRO A 150 4.98 2.82 -5.74
CA PRO A 150 4.95 3.79 -6.84
C PRO A 150 4.52 3.14 -8.15
N TRP A 151 3.72 3.85 -8.95
CA TRP A 151 3.12 3.27 -10.16
C TRP A 151 4.14 3.15 -11.29
N PHE A 152 3.95 2.13 -12.10
CA PHE A 152 4.70 1.89 -13.32
C PHE A 152 3.82 2.12 -14.55
N PHE A 153 4.49 2.22 -15.68
CA PHE A 153 3.96 2.61 -16.98
C PHE A 153 4.49 1.68 -18.06
N GLU A 154 4.05 1.87 -19.30
CA GLU A 154 4.40 0.99 -20.43
C GLU A 154 5.90 0.73 -20.57
N GLU A 155 6.75 1.74 -20.36
CA GLU A 155 8.21 1.59 -20.43
C GLU A 155 8.83 0.63 -19.39
N HIS A 156 8.05 0.22 -18.39
CA HIS A 156 8.46 -0.69 -17.32
C HIS A 156 8.01 -2.14 -17.55
N LEU A 157 7.27 -2.43 -18.62
CA LEU A 157 6.74 -3.77 -18.89
C LEU A 157 7.84 -4.83 -19.03
N ASP A 158 8.96 -4.48 -19.63
CA ASP A 158 10.08 -5.40 -19.86
C ASP A 158 11.02 -5.51 -18.65
N LEU A 159 10.68 -4.86 -17.52
CA LEU A 159 11.43 -5.07 -16.29
C LEU A 159 11.18 -6.49 -15.74
N PRO A 160 12.25 -7.19 -15.33
CA PRO A 160 12.08 -8.46 -14.65
C PRO A 160 11.39 -8.25 -13.30
N LEU A 161 10.63 -9.25 -12.88
CA LEU A 161 10.01 -9.34 -11.57
C LEU A 161 11.09 -9.61 -10.50
N GLU A 162 12.03 -8.67 -10.34
CA GLU A 162 13.21 -8.76 -9.48
C GLU A 162 13.27 -7.53 -8.55
N THR A 163 13.54 -7.75 -7.26
CA THR A 163 13.46 -6.67 -6.24
C THR A 163 14.45 -5.53 -6.53
N GLY A 164 15.68 -5.85 -6.92
CA GLY A 164 16.71 -4.87 -7.23
C GLY A 164 16.39 -4.05 -8.49
N ALA A 165 15.91 -4.69 -9.56
CA ALA A 165 15.55 -4.04 -10.82
C ALA A 165 14.39 -3.07 -10.62
N VAL A 166 13.34 -3.51 -9.92
CA VAL A 166 12.18 -2.66 -9.60
C VAL A 166 12.54 -1.53 -8.64
N GLY A 167 13.40 -1.80 -7.67
CA GLY A 167 13.96 -0.78 -6.78
C GLY A 167 14.74 0.29 -7.55
N LYS A 168 15.59 -0.11 -8.51
CA LYS A 168 16.34 0.84 -9.37
C LYS A 168 15.43 1.66 -10.28
N ALA A 169 14.30 1.11 -10.69
CA ALA A 169 13.26 1.81 -11.44
C ALA A 169 12.36 2.71 -10.57
N GLY A 170 12.62 2.81 -9.26
CA GLY A 170 11.94 3.75 -8.37
C GLY A 170 10.65 3.24 -7.74
N SER A 171 10.43 1.92 -7.71
CA SER A 171 9.26 1.32 -7.06
C SER A 171 9.62 0.10 -6.20
N MET A 172 8.62 -0.66 -5.75
CA MET A 172 8.77 -1.88 -4.96
C MET A 172 7.88 -3.01 -5.43
N MET A 173 8.38 -4.23 -5.26
CA MET A 173 7.66 -5.48 -5.57
C MET A 173 6.65 -5.90 -4.49
N GLY A 174 6.64 -5.23 -3.33
CA GLY A 174 5.64 -5.42 -2.27
C GLY A 174 5.25 -6.88 -2.01
N SER A 175 3.95 -7.14 -2.03
CA SER A 175 3.33 -8.47 -1.87
C SER A 175 3.13 -9.23 -3.19
N GLY A 176 3.59 -8.70 -4.33
CA GLY A 176 3.30 -9.25 -5.65
C GLY A 176 1.84 -9.07 -6.09
N ALA A 177 1.11 -8.11 -5.49
CA ALA A 177 -0.29 -7.81 -5.82
C ALA A 177 -0.36 -6.70 -6.88
N ILE A 178 -0.31 -7.10 -8.16
CA ILE A 178 -0.30 -6.22 -9.30
C ILE A 178 -1.73 -5.75 -9.62
N VAL A 179 -1.88 -4.44 -9.83
CA VAL A 179 -3.14 -3.83 -10.24
C VAL A 179 -2.93 -3.12 -11.57
N VAL A 180 -3.53 -3.63 -12.64
CA VAL A 180 -3.40 -3.09 -14.00
C VAL A 180 -4.54 -2.11 -14.28
N MET A 181 -4.22 -0.97 -14.89
CA MET A 181 -5.18 0.07 -15.26
C MET A 181 -5.03 0.40 -16.75
N ASP A 182 -6.12 0.26 -17.50
CA ASP A 182 -6.21 0.65 -18.91
C ASP A 182 -6.52 2.15 -19.08
N HIS A 183 -6.49 2.63 -20.34
CA HIS A 183 -6.72 4.03 -20.70
C HIS A 183 -8.10 4.59 -20.30
N THR A 184 -9.08 3.73 -19.97
CA THR A 184 -10.40 4.17 -19.51
C THR A 184 -10.41 4.60 -18.04
N THR A 185 -9.32 4.35 -17.32
CA THR A 185 -9.18 4.67 -15.90
C THR A 185 -9.01 6.17 -15.68
N ASP A 186 -9.80 6.74 -14.77
CA ASP A 186 -9.55 8.08 -14.21
C ASP A 186 -8.42 8.00 -13.18
N ALA A 187 -7.27 8.62 -13.47
CA ALA A 187 -6.09 8.52 -12.62
C ALA A 187 -6.26 9.26 -11.29
N VAL A 188 -7.02 10.37 -11.28
CA VAL A 188 -7.31 11.16 -10.08
C VAL A 188 -8.19 10.34 -9.13
N LYS A 189 -9.21 9.67 -9.67
CA LYS A 189 -10.10 8.80 -8.90
C LYS A 189 -9.39 7.56 -8.40
N ALA A 190 -8.53 6.95 -9.21
CA ALA A 190 -7.70 5.81 -8.79
C ALA A 190 -6.77 6.21 -7.63
N CYS A 191 -6.08 7.36 -7.76
CA CYS A 191 -5.25 7.93 -6.71
C CYS A 191 -6.04 8.15 -5.40
N TRP A 192 -7.18 8.84 -5.48
CA TRP A 192 -8.06 9.07 -4.33
C TRP A 192 -8.50 7.77 -3.66
N LYS A 193 -8.87 6.74 -4.42
CA LYS A 193 -9.29 5.45 -3.86
C LYS A 193 -8.17 4.78 -3.05
N VAL A 194 -6.93 4.82 -3.54
CA VAL A 194 -5.78 4.25 -2.83
C VAL A 194 -5.46 5.07 -1.58
N VAL A 195 -5.47 6.41 -1.67
CA VAL A 195 -5.24 7.29 -0.50
C VAL A 195 -6.32 7.09 0.55
N LYS A 196 -7.60 7.05 0.15
CA LYS A 196 -8.74 6.78 1.02
C LYS A 196 -8.60 5.46 1.76
N PHE A 197 -8.12 4.42 1.08
CA PHE A 197 -7.83 3.14 1.73
C PHE A 197 -6.78 3.31 2.84
N PHE A 198 -5.66 3.97 2.57
CA PHE A 198 -4.63 4.16 3.59
C PHE A 198 -5.05 5.11 4.73
N ALA A 199 -5.85 6.13 4.43
CA ALA A 199 -6.43 7.00 5.45
C ALA A 199 -7.37 6.20 6.38
N HIS A 200 -8.22 5.35 5.81
CA HIS A 200 -9.10 4.46 6.56
C HIS A 200 -8.32 3.44 7.41
N GLU A 201 -7.26 2.87 6.86
CA GLU A 201 -6.46 1.81 7.47
C GLU A 201 -5.31 2.30 8.35
N SER A 202 -5.19 3.61 8.53
CA SER A 202 -4.21 4.19 9.45
C SER A 202 -4.58 3.86 10.90
N CYS A 203 -3.64 3.28 11.66
CA CYS A 203 -3.87 3.06 13.10
C CYS A 203 -3.98 4.37 13.91
N GLY A 204 -3.59 5.51 13.33
CA GLY A 204 -3.67 6.83 13.97
C GLY A 204 -2.57 7.12 15.00
N LYS A 205 -1.50 6.31 15.12
CA LYS A 205 -0.48 6.53 16.17
C LYS A 205 0.43 7.74 15.90
N CYS A 206 0.97 7.88 14.69
CA CYS A 206 1.88 8.97 14.35
C CYS A 206 1.14 10.12 13.64
N THR A 207 1.36 11.35 14.09
CA THR A 207 0.68 12.55 13.57
C THR A 207 0.88 12.75 12.07
N PRO A 208 2.10 12.61 11.48
CA PRO A 208 2.26 12.79 10.03
C PRO A 208 1.38 11.84 9.22
N CYS A 209 1.26 10.57 9.64
CA CYS A 209 0.37 9.61 8.99
C CYS A 209 -1.11 9.93 9.28
N ARG A 210 -1.49 10.06 10.56
CA ARG A 210 -2.89 10.21 10.98
C ARG A 210 -3.55 11.44 10.35
N GLU A 211 -2.92 12.60 10.48
CA GLU A 211 -3.48 13.85 9.98
C GLU A 211 -3.16 14.03 8.49
N GLY A 212 -1.96 13.63 8.06
CA GLY A 212 -1.53 13.83 6.68
C GLY A 212 -2.32 12.98 5.69
N THR A 213 -2.58 11.70 5.97
CA THR A 213 -3.36 10.84 5.04
C THR A 213 -4.83 11.26 4.94
N ASP A 214 -5.45 11.65 6.05
CA ASP A 214 -6.79 12.26 6.07
C ASP A 214 -6.83 13.57 5.28
N TRP A 215 -5.79 14.40 5.41
CA TRP A 215 -5.71 15.65 4.65
C TRP A 215 -5.53 15.41 3.14
N LEU A 216 -4.68 14.44 2.75
CA LEU A 216 -4.54 14.02 1.36
C LEU A 216 -5.88 13.53 0.79
N GLU A 217 -6.62 12.68 1.52
CA GLU A 217 -7.95 12.22 1.08
C GLU A 217 -8.89 13.40 0.85
N LYS A 218 -8.97 14.34 1.79
CA LYS A 218 -9.87 15.51 1.71
C LYS A 218 -9.53 16.43 0.54
N ILE A 219 -8.24 16.65 0.25
CA ILE A 219 -7.83 17.46 -0.91
C ILE A 219 -8.25 16.76 -2.20
N LEU A 220 -7.94 15.47 -2.34
CA LEU A 220 -8.29 14.67 -3.53
C LEU A 220 -9.80 14.57 -3.73
N GLU A 221 -10.55 14.31 -2.66
CA GLU A 221 -12.02 14.28 -2.70
C GLU A 221 -12.58 15.62 -3.17
N ARG A 222 -12.02 16.73 -2.66
CA ARG A 222 -12.44 18.07 -3.06
C ARG A 222 -12.14 18.36 -4.54
N ILE A 223 -10.99 17.96 -5.06
CA ILE A 223 -10.66 18.06 -6.49
C ILE A 223 -11.67 17.28 -7.34
N LEU A 224 -11.97 16.03 -6.97
CA LEU A 224 -12.90 15.15 -7.69
C LEU A 224 -14.34 15.68 -7.72
N HIS A 225 -14.76 16.40 -6.69
CA HIS A 225 -16.11 16.96 -6.58
C HIS A 225 -16.23 18.39 -7.13
N GLY A 226 -15.29 18.83 -7.98
CA GLY A 226 -15.40 20.12 -8.67
C GLY A 226 -15.17 21.33 -7.76
N HIS A 227 -14.38 21.16 -6.69
CA HIS A 227 -14.02 22.22 -5.75
C HIS A 227 -12.49 22.37 -5.61
N GLY A 228 -11.76 21.88 -6.61
CA GLY A 228 -10.31 22.03 -6.70
C GLY A 228 -9.87 23.49 -6.80
N ARG A 229 -8.69 23.78 -6.29
CA ARG A 229 -8.04 25.10 -6.32
C ARG A 229 -6.70 25.01 -7.06
N PRO A 230 -6.24 26.09 -7.70
CA PRO A 230 -4.94 26.10 -8.39
C PRO A 230 -3.77 25.63 -7.53
N GLU A 231 -3.78 25.93 -6.22
CA GLU A 231 -2.73 25.57 -5.27
C GLU A 231 -2.79 24.12 -4.75
N ASP A 232 -3.81 23.34 -5.12
CA ASP A 232 -4.02 22.03 -4.50
C ASP A 232 -2.97 20.98 -4.88
N LEU A 233 -2.41 21.07 -6.09
CA LEU A 233 -1.35 20.16 -6.50
C LEU A 233 -0.08 20.37 -5.70
N ASP A 234 0.32 21.64 -5.50
CA ASP A 234 1.47 21.98 -4.70
C ASP A 234 1.23 21.62 -3.23
N LEU A 235 0.01 21.83 -2.72
CA LEU A 235 -0.37 21.43 -1.37
C LEU A 235 -0.33 19.91 -1.19
N LEU A 236 -0.82 19.12 -2.16
CA LEU A 236 -0.73 17.65 -2.10
C LEU A 236 0.72 17.20 -1.99
N LEU A 237 1.61 17.75 -2.84
CA LEU A 237 3.03 17.40 -2.82
C LEU A 237 3.72 17.84 -1.53
N ASP A 238 3.38 19.01 -0.98
CA ASP A 238 3.90 19.49 0.31
C ASP A 238 3.48 18.57 1.47
N VAL A 239 2.20 18.18 1.53
CA VAL A 239 1.74 17.21 2.55
C VAL A 239 2.43 15.86 2.37
N CYS A 240 2.60 15.41 1.12
CA CYS A 240 3.34 14.18 0.83
C CYS A 240 4.80 14.26 1.30
N ASP A 241 5.49 15.39 1.11
CA ASP A 241 6.88 15.58 1.52
C ASP A 241 7.01 15.58 3.06
N ASN A 242 6.03 16.14 3.77
CA ASN A 242 5.99 16.08 5.24
C ASN A 242 5.85 14.64 5.79
N ILE A 243 5.15 13.75 5.07
CA ILE A 243 5.00 12.33 5.43
C ILE A 243 6.25 11.53 5.01
N SER A 244 6.70 11.75 3.78
CA SER A 244 7.76 11.00 3.11
C SER A 244 8.77 11.95 2.44
N PRO A 245 9.74 12.49 3.21
CA PRO A 245 10.61 13.57 2.74
C PRO A 245 11.45 13.23 1.50
N GLY A 246 11.49 14.17 0.57
CA GLY A 246 12.20 14.11 -0.71
C GLY A 246 11.45 13.41 -1.83
N LEU A 247 10.28 12.81 -1.57
CA LEU A 247 9.44 12.10 -2.56
C LEU A 247 10.22 11.16 -3.49
N ALA A 248 11.26 10.53 -2.94
CA ALA A 248 12.22 9.72 -3.66
C ALA A 248 12.16 8.25 -3.23
N TRP A 249 12.65 7.37 -4.10
CA TRP A 249 12.83 5.97 -3.78
C TRP A 249 14.30 5.66 -3.45
N PRO A 250 14.61 4.88 -2.40
CA PRO A 250 13.69 4.34 -1.38
C PRO A 250 13.12 5.46 -0.48
N PRO A 251 11.91 5.27 0.06
CA PRO A 251 11.21 6.32 0.79
C PRO A 251 11.93 6.63 2.10
N ARG A 252 12.10 7.92 2.38
CA ARG A 252 12.31 8.40 3.75
C ARG A 252 10.95 8.58 4.40
N GLN A 253 10.88 8.54 5.72
CA GLN A 253 9.60 8.69 6.41
C GLN A 253 9.76 9.41 7.74
N THR A 254 8.72 10.17 8.10
CA THR A 254 8.54 10.78 9.43
C THR A 254 7.56 9.96 10.29
N THR A 255 7.10 8.82 9.78
CA THR A 255 6.11 7.93 10.38
C THR A 255 6.76 6.72 11.06
N ILE A 256 6.02 6.10 11.98
CA ILE A 256 6.53 4.93 12.74
C ILE A 256 6.67 3.71 11.83
N CYS A 257 5.77 3.54 10.86
CA CYS A 257 5.77 2.41 9.93
C CYS A 257 5.59 2.87 8.48
N PRO A 258 5.86 1.98 7.50
CA PRO A 258 5.78 2.29 6.07
C PRO A 258 4.38 2.63 5.52
N LEU A 259 3.31 2.54 6.32
CA LEU A 259 1.97 2.93 5.87
C LEU A 259 1.93 4.40 5.43
N GLY A 260 2.66 5.30 6.11
CA GLY A 260 2.75 6.71 5.73
C GLY A 260 3.24 6.90 4.29
N PRO A 261 4.47 6.47 3.96
CA PRO A 261 4.97 6.49 2.58
C PRO A 261 4.10 5.72 1.57
N SER A 262 3.41 4.67 2.01
CA SER A 262 2.48 3.93 1.14
C SER A 262 1.32 4.80 0.66
N ALA A 263 0.82 5.71 1.50
CA ALA A 263 -0.23 6.66 1.14
C ALA A 263 0.27 7.79 0.21
N VAL A 264 1.58 8.09 0.24
CA VAL A 264 2.22 9.10 -0.61
C VAL A 264 2.44 8.60 -2.04
N SER A 265 2.81 7.32 -2.18
CA SER A 265 3.13 6.68 -3.46
C SER A 265 2.10 6.90 -4.58
N PRO A 266 0.77 6.70 -4.37
CA PRO A 266 -0.22 6.98 -5.42
C PRO A 266 -0.30 8.45 -5.81
N VAL A 267 -0.16 9.38 -4.85
CA VAL A 267 -0.24 10.83 -5.10
C VAL A 267 0.93 11.28 -5.96
N ASN A 268 2.15 10.95 -5.55
CA ASN A 268 3.35 11.33 -6.29
C ASN A 268 3.34 10.73 -7.71
N SER A 269 3.01 9.44 -7.84
CA SER A 269 2.98 8.77 -9.15
C SER A 269 1.93 9.37 -10.08
N ALA A 270 0.73 9.64 -9.56
CA ALA A 270 -0.36 10.17 -10.36
C ALA A 270 -0.11 11.62 -10.76
N ILE A 271 0.39 12.48 -9.87
CA ILE A 271 0.69 13.87 -10.21
C ILE A 271 1.84 13.96 -11.22
N VAL A 272 2.89 13.14 -11.08
CA VAL A 272 4.03 13.19 -12.01
C VAL A 272 3.63 12.81 -13.44
N ARG A 273 2.77 11.79 -13.63
CA ARG A 273 2.40 11.31 -14.98
C ARG A 273 1.11 11.90 -15.54
N PHE A 274 0.14 12.19 -14.68
CA PHE A 274 -1.22 12.56 -15.08
C PHE A 274 -1.64 13.93 -14.53
N ARG A 275 -0.67 14.85 -14.38
CA ARG A 275 -0.90 16.21 -13.85
C ARG A 275 -2.04 16.94 -14.57
N ASP A 276 -2.11 16.75 -15.89
CA ASP A 276 -3.12 17.31 -16.77
C ASP A 276 -4.54 16.84 -16.41
N GLU A 277 -4.72 15.61 -15.95
CA GLU A 277 -6.03 15.12 -15.47
C GLU A 277 -6.46 15.87 -14.20
N PHE A 278 -5.53 16.11 -13.27
CA PHE A 278 -5.84 16.92 -12.08
C PHE A 278 -6.16 18.37 -12.44
N GLU A 279 -5.37 18.97 -13.34
CA GLU A 279 -5.60 20.34 -13.81
C GLU A 279 -6.95 20.45 -14.53
N ALA A 280 -7.38 19.44 -15.28
CA ALA A 280 -8.69 19.40 -15.90
C ALA A 280 -9.83 19.39 -14.88
N TYR A 281 -9.69 18.67 -13.76
CA TYR A 281 -10.64 18.74 -12.65
C TYR A 281 -10.67 20.11 -11.99
N ILE A 282 -9.50 20.70 -11.71
CA ILE A 282 -9.37 22.02 -11.09
C ILE A 282 -9.94 23.12 -11.99
N ALA A 283 -9.68 23.08 -13.30
CA ALA A 283 -10.18 24.07 -14.25
C ALA A 283 -11.70 24.05 -14.42
N ARG A 284 -12.35 22.91 -14.13
CA ARG A 284 -13.81 22.76 -14.15
C ARG A 284 -14.47 23.07 -12.81
N ALA A 285 -13.68 23.43 -11.79
CA ALA A 285 -14.21 23.65 -10.46
C ALA A 285 -15.21 24.81 -10.43
N GLU A 286 -16.30 24.63 -9.70
CA GLU A 286 -17.28 25.68 -9.49
C GLU A 286 -16.65 26.79 -8.62
N PRO A 287 -16.85 28.07 -8.96
CA PRO A 287 -16.41 29.15 -8.09
C PRO A 287 -17.08 29.01 -6.72
N PRO A 288 -16.36 29.25 -5.62
CA PRO A 288 -16.91 29.10 -4.28
C PRO A 288 -18.18 29.95 -4.16
N ALA A 289 -19.27 29.35 -3.69
CA ALA A 289 -20.51 30.06 -3.45
C ALA A 289 -20.23 31.21 -2.47
N VAL A 290 -20.27 32.45 -2.98
CA VAL A 290 -20.13 33.64 -2.14
C VAL A 290 -21.39 33.70 -1.28
N ALA A 291 -21.27 33.31 -0.01
CA ALA A 291 -22.31 33.59 0.97
C ALA A 291 -22.40 35.12 1.08
N THR A 292 -23.42 35.71 0.44
CA THR A 292 -23.79 37.10 0.69
C THR A 292 -24.20 37.18 2.15
N VAL A 293 -23.31 37.68 2.99
CA VAL A 293 -23.66 38.05 4.37
C VAL A 293 -24.77 39.08 4.25
N GLY A 294 -25.97 38.70 4.69
CA GLY A 294 -27.16 39.52 4.62
C GLY A 294 -26.90 40.93 5.16
N GLY A 295 -27.52 41.91 4.51
CA GLY A 295 -27.37 43.34 4.82
C GLY A 295 -27.65 43.71 6.28
N PRO A 296 -27.39 44.97 6.67
CA PRO A 296 -27.33 45.40 8.06
C PRO A 296 -28.62 45.04 8.81
N VAL A 297 -28.46 44.30 9.91
CA VAL A 297 -29.54 44.03 10.88
C VAL A 297 -29.96 45.37 11.48
N PRO A 298 -31.25 45.77 11.39
CA PRO A 298 -31.71 47.00 12.04
C PRO A 298 -31.61 46.82 13.55
N VAL A 299 -30.78 47.63 14.20
CA VAL A 299 -30.71 47.69 15.66
C VAL A 299 -31.81 48.63 16.14
N ASP A 300 -32.88 48.06 16.68
CA ASP A 300 -34.02 48.82 17.20
C ASP A 300 -33.70 49.29 18.64
N ILE A 301 -33.17 50.51 18.79
CA ILE A 301 -32.86 51.10 20.09
C ILE A 301 -34.15 51.64 20.71
N ARG A 302 -34.77 50.87 21.60
CA ARG A 302 -35.84 51.37 22.48
C ARG A 302 -35.23 52.16 23.64
N VAL A 303 -35.30 53.49 23.54
CA VAL A 303 -35.01 54.40 24.65
C VAL A 303 -36.21 54.35 25.62
N GLY A 304 -36.02 53.71 26.78
CA GLY A 304 -37.00 53.74 27.86
C GLY A 304 -36.98 55.09 28.56
N ALA A 305 -38.08 55.84 28.49
CA ALA A 305 -38.32 56.98 29.35
C ALA A 305 -38.89 56.48 30.68
N SER A 306 -38.17 56.71 31.78
CA SER A 306 -38.66 56.50 33.15
C SER A 306 -39.26 57.80 33.68
N SER A 307 -40.50 57.70 34.16
CA SER A 307 -41.15 58.62 35.11
C SER A 307 -40.49 58.54 36.48
#